data_AF-A0A1G9PDU2-F1
#
_entry.id   AF-A0A1G9PDU2-F1
#
_cell.length_a   1.000
_cell.length_b   1.000
_cell.length_c   1.000
_cell.angle_alpha   90.00
_cell.angle_beta   90.00
_cell.angle_gamma   90.00
#
_symmetry.space_group_name_H-M   'P 1'
#
loop_
_entity.id
_entity.type
_entity.pdbx_description
1 polymer ?
#
loop_
_entity_poly.entity_id
_entity_poly.type
_entity_poly.pdbx_seq_one_letter_code
_entity_poly.pdbx_strand_id
1 'polypeptide(L)'
;MKKVLSVILVLLFALTACGTQDKEEAKPTPKETKTEEGTNAAKDSETKKELTAEDQKFTTLMVEKNYEAVLQDTITLKTEEQKNFYYLASAFIKNSEIQAKSYVDPTTNETDLYAAKTDYSVVVNYLNRAKYVPNEIKAEVDELRKVSEEKAAYYMEELEKQTAK
;
A
#
# COMPACT_ATOMS: atom_id res chain seq x y z
N MET A 1 -22.35 -19.06 44.72
CA MET A 1 -21.13 -18.77 45.51
C MET A 1 -20.34 -17.66 44.82
N LYS A 2 -19.89 -16.67 45.60
CA LYS A 2 -18.98 -15.54 45.29
C LYS A 2 -17.87 -15.93 44.28
N LYS A 3 -17.39 -15.06 43.38
CA LYS A 3 -16.77 -13.76 43.67
C LYS A 3 -16.93 -12.74 42.52
N VAL A 4 -17.02 -11.49 42.95
CA VAL A 4 -17.13 -10.24 42.20
C VAL A 4 -15.81 -9.48 42.39
N LEU A 5 -15.28 -8.82 41.35
CA LEU A 5 -14.31 -7.70 41.36
C LEU A 5 -13.98 -7.43 39.87
N SER A 6 -14.54 -6.47 39.14
CA SER A 6 -14.76 -5.03 39.37
C SER A 6 -13.48 -4.27 39.74
N VAL A 7 -12.81 -3.72 38.74
CA VAL A 7 -12.12 -2.42 38.84
C VAL A 7 -12.32 -1.67 37.52
N ILE A 8 -13.28 -0.77 37.53
CA ILE A 8 -13.34 0.39 36.64
C ILE A 8 -12.35 1.41 37.18
N LEU A 9 -11.45 1.91 36.34
CA LEU A 9 -10.71 3.15 36.60
C LEU A 9 -10.86 4.07 35.40
N VAL A 10 -11.94 4.86 35.43
CA VAL A 10 -12.07 6.09 34.64
C VAL A 10 -11.61 7.23 35.54
N LEU A 11 -10.61 7.99 35.11
CA LEU A 11 -10.38 9.39 35.48
C LEU A 11 -9.42 9.98 34.43
N LEU A 12 -9.94 10.67 33.41
CA LEU A 12 -10.06 12.14 33.35
C LEU A 12 -8.72 12.87 33.51
N PHE A 13 -8.09 13.18 32.37
CA PHE A 13 -7.36 14.43 32.21
C PHE A 13 -8.02 15.23 31.09
N ALA A 14 -8.89 16.15 31.50
CA ALA A 14 -9.25 17.31 30.71
C ALA A 14 -8.41 18.50 31.20
N LEU A 15 -8.14 19.42 30.27
CA LEU A 15 -7.75 20.83 30.43
C LEU A 15 -6.26 21.19 30.37
N THR A 16 -5.83 21.59 29.17
CA THR A 16 -5.17 22.88 28.89
C THR A 16 -5.81 23.43 27.61
N ALA A 17 -6.83 24.28 27.65
CA ALA A 17 -6.80 25.73 27.95
C ALA A 17 -5.84 26.53 27.05
N CYS A 18 -6.47 27.32 26.17
CA CYS A 18 -6.14 28.69 25.73
C CYS A 18 -4.85 28.93 24.93
N GLY A 19 -5.04 29.32 23.67
CA GLY A 19 -4.05 29.99 22.83
C GLY A 19 -4.75 30.77 21.72
N THR A 20 -5.36 31.89 22.11
CA THR A 20 -5.73 33.11 21.39
C THR A 20 -5.80 33.13 19.85
N GLN A 21 -6.97 33.59 19.38
CA GLN A 21 -7.24 34.12 18.03
C GLN A 21 -6.26 35.23 17.63
N ASP A 22 -5.82 35.24 16.38
CA ASP A 22 -5.75 36.48 15.59
C ASP A 22 -6.24 36.20 14.17
N LYS A 23 -7.25 36.95 13.77
CA LYS A 23 -7.61 37.24 12.37
C LYS A 23 -6.79 38.45 11.95
N GLU A 24 -6.26 38.48 10.72
CA GLU A 24 -6.59 39.53 9.73
C GLU A 24 -5.84 39.32 8.40
N GLU A 25 -6.28 40.11 7.42
CA GLU A 25 -6.36 39.81 6.00
C GLU A 25 -5.18 40.31 5.14
N ALA A 26 -5.10 39.74 3.94
CA ALA A 26 -4.76 40.34 2.64
C ALA A 26 -3.41 41.08 2.38
N LYS A 27 -2.60 40.44 1.52
CA LYS A 27 -1.98 40.90 0.22
C LYS A 27 -1.59 42.39 0.03
N PRO A 28 -0.46 42.70 -0.68
CA PRO A 28 -0.24 42.25 -2.06
C PRO A 28 1.20 41.95 -2.52
N THR A 29 1.28 41.23 -3.64
CA THR A 29 2.44 41.00 -4.52
C THR A 29 3.04 42.30 -5.06
N PRO A 30 4.32 42.33 -5.49
CA PRO A 30 4.54 42.31 -6.94
C PRO A 30 5.85 41.66 -7.46
N LYS A 31 5.66 41.07 -8.66
CA LYS A 31 6.54 40.99 -9.85
C LYS A 31 7.79 40.11 -9.89
N GLU A 32 7.76 39.34 -10.98
CA GLU A 32 8.75 38.50 -11.61
C GLU A 32 10.11 39.16 -11.83
N THR A 33 11.15 38.33 -11.81
CA THR A 33 12.29 38.48 -12.72
C THR A 33 12.84 37.09 -13.03
N LYS A 34 12.82 36.73 -14.33
CA LYS A 34 13.54 35.59 -14.90
C LYS A 34 15.04 35.86 -14.80
N THR A 35 15.87 34.82 -14.60
CA THR A 35 16.90 34.34 -15.54
C THR A 35 17.47 33.01 -15.00
N GLU A 36 17.68 32.08 -15.92
CA GLU A 36 18.22 30.72 -15.76
C GLU A 36 19.70 30.73 -15.36
N GLU A 37 20.15 29.76 -14.56
CA GLU A 37 21.10 28.71 -15.00
C GLU A 37 21.52 27.80 -13.83
N GLY A 38 21.32 26.50 -14.04
CA GLY A 38 22.26 25.43 -13.70
C GLY A 38 22.73 25.26 -12.27
N THR A 39 22.13 24.30 -11.54
CA THR A 39 22.93 23.30 -10.83
C THR A 39 22.14 22.00 -10.67
N ASN A 40 22.72 20.90 -11.15
CA ASN A 40 22.26 19.55 -10.87
C ASN A 40 22.24 19.29 -9.36
N ALA A 41 21.05 19.25 -8.79
CA ALA A 41 20.78 18.54 -7.55
C ALA A 41 19.55 17.67 -7.81
N ALA A 42 19.79 16.36 -7.96
CA ALA A 42 18.74 15.37 -7.88
C ALA A 42 18.03 15.57 -6.54
N LYS A 43 16.89 16.27 -6.59
CA LYS A 43 15.97 16.34 -5.47
C LYS A 43 15.34 14.97 -5.34
N ASP A 44 15.89 14.17 -4.43
CA ASP A 44 15.06 13.45 -3.48
C ASP A 44 14.19 14.48 -2.73
N SER A 45 13.19 15.02 -3.43
CA SER A 45 12.03 15.54 -2.77
C SER A 45 10.99 14.45 -2.94
N GLU A 46 10.98 13.48 -2.02
CA GLU A 46 9.72 12.91 -1.60
C GLU A 46 8.82 14.09 -1.29
N THR A 47 7.99 14.45 -2.27
CA THR A 47 6.99 15.49 -2.09
C THR A 47 6.10 14.91 -1.00
N LYS A 48 6.26 15.42 0.22
CA LYS A 48 5.56 14.91 1.41
C LYS A 48 4.07 15.10 1.14
N LYS A 49 3.42 14.04 0.66
CA LYS A 49 2.00 14.03 0.37
C LYS A 49 1.27 14.46 1.63
N GLU A 50 0.36 15.42 1.51
CA GLU A 50 -0.54 15.75 2.60
C GLU A 50 -1.53 14.59 2.76
N LEU A 51 -1.55 13.99 3.96
CA LEU A 51 -2.41 12.84 4.23
C LEU A 51 -3.87 13.30 4.31
N THR A 52 -4.71 12.70 3.48
CA THR A 52 -6.16 12.90 3.53
C THR A 52 -6.81 12.01 4.59
N ALA A 53 -8.08 12.27 4.91
CA ALA A 53 -8.86 11.38 5.76
C ALA A 53 -9.04 9.98 5.13
N GLU A 54 -9.10 9.89 3.79
CA GLU A 54 -9.12 8.61 3.08
C GLU A 54 -7.80 7.86 3.26
N ASP A 55 -6.65 8.55 3.18
CA ASP A 55 -5.34 7.94 3.42
C ASP A 55 -5.26 7.31 4.80
N GLN A 56 -5.66 8.04 5.84
CA GLN A 56 -5.63 7.52 7.21
C GLN A 56 -6.57 6.34 7.40
N LYS A 57 -7.81 6.44 6.87
CA LYS A 57 -8.79 5.36 6.95
C LYS A 57 -8.26 4.08 6.30
N PHE A 58 -7.80 4.17 5.05
CA PHE A 58 -7.36 2.98 4.32
C PHE A 58 -6.02 2.45 4.82
N THR A 59 -5.10 3.31 5.26
CA THR A 59 -3.85 2.86 5.91
C THR A 59 -4.16 2.04 7.16
N THR A 60 -5.09 2.49 7.99
CA THR A 60 -5.51 1.76 9.19
C THR A 60 -6.03 0.37 8.82
N LEU A 61 -6.94 0.27 7.85
CA LEU A 61 -7.46 -1.01 7.39
C LEU A 61 -6.38 -1.92 6.79
N MET A 62 -5.40 -1.35 6.08
CA MET A 62 -4.26 -2.12 5.53
C MET A 62 -3.37 -2.68 6.65
N VAL A 63 -3.08 -1.90 7.69
CA VAL A 63 -2.31 -2.35 8.87
C VAL A 63 -3.07 -3.44 9.63
N GLU A 64 -4.39 -3.33 9.74
CA GLU A 64 -5.27 -4.34 10.33
C GLU A 64 -5.47 -5.57 9.42
N LYS A 65 -4.88 -5.59 8.22
CA LYS A 65 -5.02 -6.64 7.21
C LYS A 65 -6.46 -6.87 6.75
N ASN A 66 -7.31 -5.87 6.90
CA ASN A 66 -8.69 -5.90 6.43
C ASN A 66 -8.79 -5.48 4.95
N TYR A 67 -8.08 -6.23 4.10
CA TYR A 67 -7.93 -5.91 2.68
C TYR A 67 -9.27 -5.98 1.92
N GLU A 68 -10.19 -6.85 2.34
CA GLU A 68 -11.52 -6.95 1.74
C GLU A 68 -12.33 -5.66 1.96
N ALA A 69 -12.30 -5.09 3.17
CA ALA A 69 -12.97 -3.81 3.43
C ALA A 69 -12.35 -2.68 2.61
N VAL A 70 -11.01 -2.65 2.46
CA VAL A 70 -10.35 -1.69 1.57
C VAL A 70 -10.85 -1.86 0.13
N LEU A 71 -10.92 -3.07 -0.40
CA LEU A 71 -11.43 -3.33 -1.74
C LEU A 71 -12.86 -2.82 -1.93
N GLN A 72 -13.75 -3.15 -0.99
CA GLN A 72 -15.17 -2.74 -1.08
C GLN A 72 -15.31 -1.21 -1.08
N ASP A 73 -14.57 -0.53 -0.22
CA ASP A 73 -14.65 0.94 -0.10
C ASP A 73 -13.97 1.67 -1.26
N THR A 74 -13.01 1.02 -1.94
CA THR A 74 -12.20 1.64 -3.00
C THR A 74 -12.59 1.21 -4.42
N ILE A 75 -13.55 0.28 -4.59
CA ILE A 75 -13.95 -0.29 -5.89
C ILE A 75 -14.44 0.76 -6.90
N THR A 76 -14.85 1.95 -6.43
CA THR A 76 -15.29 3.02 -7.33
C THR A 76 -14.13 3.72 -8.05
N LEU A 77 -12.90 3.60 -7.53
CA LEU A 77 -11.67 4.12 -8.14
C LEU A 77 -11.71 5.61 -8.49
N LYS A 78 -12.51 6.40 -7.77
CA LYS A 78 -12.78 7.81 -8.11
C LYS A 78 -11.63 8.73 -7.73
N THR A 79 -11.03 8.51 -6.56
CA THR A 79 -9.89 9.29 -6.06
C THR A 79 -8.57 8.57 -6.32
N GLU A 80 -7.45 9.29 -6.33
CA GLU A 80 -6.14 8.64 -6.46
C GLU A 80 -5.83 7.78 -5.22
N GLU A 81 -6.30 8.20 -4.04
CA GLU A 81 -6.28 7.45 -2.79
C GLU A 81 -6.97 6.10 -2.98
N GLN A 82 -8.23 6.10 -3.44
CA GLN A 82 -8.96 4.86 -3.71
C GLN A 82 -8.21 3.96 -4.69
N LYS A 83 -7.66 4.50 -5.78
CA LYS A 83 -6.87 3.70 -6.74
C LYS A 83 -5.65 3.06 -6.08
N ASN A 84 -4.87 3.83 -5.32
CA ASN A 84 -3.67 3.33 -4.65
C ASN A 84 -4.02 2.19 -3.69
N PHE A 85 -4.98 2.42 -2.81
CA PHE A 85 -5.37 1.41 -1.81
C PHE A 85 -6.09 0.21 -2.42
N TYR A 86 -6.89 0.39 -3.47
CA TYR A 86 -7.46 -0.71 -4.24
C TYR A 86 -6.37 -1.64 -4.77
N TYR A 87 -5.33 -1.08 -5.39
CA TYR A 87 -4.24 -1.87 -5.96
C TYR A 87 -3.39 -2.54 -4.89
N LEU A 88 -3.06 -1.84 -3.80
CA LEU A 88 -2.33 -2.45 -2.68
C LEU A 88 -3.13 -3.60 -2.05
N ALA A 89 -4.41 -3.41 -1.73
CA ALA A 89 -5.26 -4.47 -1.18
C ALA A 89 -5.39 -5.67 -2.14
N SER A 90 -5.58 -5.40 -3.44
CA SER A 90 -5.64 -6.44 -4.48
C SER A 90 -4.37 -7.28 -4.50
N ALA A 91 -3.18 -6.66 -4.36
CA ALA A 91 -1.91 -7.36 -4.33
C ALA A 91 -1.82 -8.33 -3.14
N PHE A 92 -2.20 -7.90 -1.93
CA PHE A 92 -2.17 -8.75 -0.74
C PHE A 92 -3.19 -9.89 -0.81
N ILE A 93 -4.40 -9.63 -1.30
CA ILE A 93 -5.42 -10.66 -1.50
C ILE A 93 -4.92 -11.70 -2.50
N LYS A 94 -4.41 -11.24 -3.66
CA LYS A 94 -3.86 -12.14 -4.67
C LYS A 94 -2.70 -12.97 -4.11
N ASN A 95 -1.81 -12.38 -3.32
CA ASN A 95 -0.76 -13.13 -2.66
C ASN A 95 -1.32 -14.20 -1.70
N SER A 96 -2.36 -13.87 -0.91
CA SER A 96 -3.01 -14.86 -0.04
C SER A 96 -3.61 -16.03 -0.83
N GLU A 97 -4.23 -15.77 -1.99
CA GLU A 97 -4.74 -16.81 -2.89
C GLU A 97 -3.60 -17.72 -3.39
N ILE A 98 -2.46 -17.12 -3.76
CA ILE A 98 -1.28 -17.85 -4.22
C ILE A 98 -0.75 -18.76 -3.12
N GLN A 99 -0.63 -18.27 -1.88
CA GLN A 99 -0.13 -19.07 -0.76
C GLN A 99 -1.05 -20.25 -0.41
N ALA A 100 -2.35 -20.13 -0.71
CA ALA A 100 -3.33 -21.20 -0.50
C ALA A 100 -3.39 -22.22 -1.67
N LYS A 101 -2.72 -21.93 -2.79
CA LYS A 101 -2.80 -22.71 -4.03
C LYS A 101 -1.59 -23.65 -4.15
N SER A 102 -1.85 -24.87 -4.62
CA SER A 102 -0.79 -25.74 -5.16
C SER A 102 -0.72 -25.55 -6.68
N TYR A 103 0.48 -25.42 -7.20
CA TYR A 103 0.75 -25.45 -8.65
C TYR A 103 1.16 -26.83 -9.15
N VAL A 104 1.29 -27.81 -8.27
CA VAL A 104 1.65 -29.18 -8.63
C VAL A 104 0.37 -29.97 -8.88
N ASP A 105 0.26 -30.55 -10.07
CA ASP A 105 -0.80 -31.51 -10.39
C ASP A 105 -0.61 -32.77 -9.53
N PRO A 106 -1.61 -33.19 -8.74
CA PRO A 106 -1.46 -34.32 -7.83
C PRO A 106 -1.41 -35.69 -8.53
N THR A 107 -1.74 -35.75 -9.82
CA THR A 107 -1.76 -36.97 -10.65
C THR A 107 -0.45 -37.14 -11.40
N THR A 108 0.05 -36.07 -12.04
CA THR A 108 1.27 -36.12 -12.85
C THR A 108 2.51 -35.68 -12.09
N ASN A 109 2.35 -35.01 -10.93
CA ASN A 109 3.41 -34.36 -10.17
C ASN A 109 4.18 -33.29 -10.99
N GLU A 110 3.56 -32.78 -12.05
CA GLU A 110 4.09 -31.68 -12.85
C GLU A 110 3.65 -30.35 -12.26
N THR A 111 4.52 -29.35 -12.32
CA THR A 111 4.19 -27.99 -11.88
C THR A 111 3.65 -27.18 -13.06
N ASP A 112 2.47 -26.55 -12.88
CA ASP A 112 1.95 -25.53 -13.78
C ASP A 112 2.73 -24.22 -13.60
N LEU A 113 3.91 -24.17 -14.25
CA LEU A 113 4.80 -23.02 -14.21
C LEU A 113 4.15 -21.77 -14.83
N TYR A 114 3.27 -21.94 -15.83
CA TYR A 114 2.60 -20.83 -16.48
C TYR A 114 1.60 -20.14 -15.56
N ALA A 115 0.78 -20.91 -14.85
CA ALA A 115 -0.13 -20.37 -13.84
C ALA A 115 0.64 -19.68 -12.71
N ALA A 116 1.72 -20.31 -12.21
CA ALA A 116 2.54 -19.74 -11.15
C ALA A 116 3.18 -18.41 -11.58
N LYS A 117 3.83 -18.37 -12.74
CA LYS A 117 4.40 -17.15 -13.34
C LYS A 117 3.34 -16.06 -13.46
N THR A 118 2.16 -16.40 -13.98
CA THR A 118 1.08 -15.45 -14.22
C THR A 118 0.56 -14.86 -12.91
N ASP A 119 0.30 -15.69 -11.91
CA ASP A 119 -0.22 -15.25 -10.63
C ASP A 119 0.73 -14.27 -9.92
N TYR A 120 2.03 -14.58 -9.84
CA TYR A 120 3.02 -13.66 -9.26
C TYR A 120 3.18 -12.38 -10.09
N SER A 121 3.10 -12.46 -11.42
CA SER A 121 3.11 -11.27 -12.29
C SER A 121 1.91 -10.35 -12.02
N VAL A 122 0.74 -10.91 -11.68
CA VAL A 122 -0.45 -10.12 -11.32
C VAL A 122 -0.21 -9.34 -10.02
N VAL A 123 0.42 -9.96 -9.00
CA VAL A 123 0.78 -9.25 -7.76
C VAL A 123 1.70 -8.07 -8.07
N VAL A 124 2.78 -8.29 -8.83
CA VAL A 124 3.72 -7.23 -9.24
C VAL A 124 2.99 -6.12 -9.99
N ASN A 125 2.09 -6.46 -10.92
CA ASN A 125 1.33 -5.49 -11.68
C ASN A 125 0.42 -4.63 -10.80
N TYR A 126 -0.21 -5.19 -9.77
CA TYR A 126 -0.97 -4.39 -8.82
C TYR A 126 -0.06 -3.43 -8.04
N LEU A 127 1.06 -3.92 -7.51
CA LEU A 127 2.01 -3.12 -6.74
C LEU A 127 2.62 -1.97 -7.54
N ASN A 128 2.84 -2.16 -8.84
CA ASN A 128 3.39 -1.13 -9.73
C ASN A 128 2.37 -0.06 -10.13
N ARG A 129 1.07 -0.32 -9.96
CA ARG A 129 0.00 0.65 -10.25
C ARG A 129 -0.29 1.57 -9.08
N ALA A 130 0.10 1.18 -7.86
CA ALA A 130 0.04 2.07 -6.70
C ALA A 130 1.15 3.12 -6.79
N LYS A 131 0.77 4.39 -6.89
CA LYS A 131 1.71 5.53 -6.95
C LYS A 131 2.17 5.99 -5.57
N TYR A 132 1.43 5.62 -4.54
CA TYR A 132 1.69 5.98 -3.16
C TYR A 132 1.54 4.75 -2.27
N VAL A 133 2.48 4.59 -1.34
CA VAL A 133 2.48 3.55 -0.30
C VAL A 133 2.70 4.24 1.04
N PRO A 134 1.77 4.11 2.01
CA PRO A 134 1.95 4.63 3.36
C PRO A 134 3.19 4.02 4.03
N ASN A 135 3.91 4.84 4.79
CA ASN A 135 5.13 4.42 5.49
C ASN A 135 4.88 3.25 6.44
N GLU A 136 3.70 3.20 7.05
CA GLU A 136 3.23 2.19 7.99
C GLU A 136 3.23 0.78 7.39
N ILE A 137 2.98 0.66 6.08
CA ILE A 137 2.93 -0.63 5.37
C ILE A 137 4.03 -0.78 4.33
N LYS A 138 4.92 0.22 4.20
CA LYS A 138 5.91 0.28 3.12
C LYS A 138 6.84 -0.93 3.13
N ALA A 139 7.31 -1.34 4.30
CA ALA A 139 8.19 -2.51 4.44
C ALA A 139 7.52 -3.80 3.96
N GLU A 140 6.24 -4.01 4.32
CA GLU A 140 5.47 -5.19 3.88
C GLU A 140 5.22 -5.18 2.38
N VAL A 141 4.91 -4.01 1.82
CA VAL A 141 4.69 -3.83 0.38
C VAL A 141 5.99 -4.06 -0.42
N ASP A 142 7.12 -3.54 0.07
CA ASP A 142 8.42 -3.71 -0.59
C ASP A 142 8.88 -5.17 -0.55
N GLU A 143 8.68 -5.87 0.56
CA GLU A 143 8.96 -7.31 0.66
C GLU A 143 8.07 -8.12 -0.28
N LEU A 144 6.76 -7.82 -0.32
CA LEU A 144 5.84 -8.49 -1.23
C LEU A 144 6.24 -8.27 -2.70
N ARG A 145 6.66 -7.05 -3.05
CA ARG A 145 7.15 -6.72 -4.39
C ARG A 145 8.35 -7.61 -4.74
N LYS A 146 9.37 -7.59 -3.89
CA LYS A 146 10.60 -8.35 -4.09
C LYS A 146 10.32 -9.85 -4.28
N VAL A 147 9.58 -10.47 -3.34
CA VAL A 147 9.28 -11.91 -3.41
C VAL A 147 8.49 -12.24 -4.67
N SER A 148 7.52 -11.40 -5.05
CA SER A 148 6.70 -11.64 -6.23
C SER A 148 7.49 -11.51 -7.53
N GLU A 149 8.40 -10.53 -7.61
CA GLU A 149 9.31 -10.36 -8.75
C GLU A 149 10.27 -11.56 -8.88
N GLU A 150 10.90 -11.98 -7.78
CA GLU A 150 11.80 -13.14 -7.76
C GLU A 150 11.07 -14.42 -8.19
N LYS A 151 9.84 -14.63 -7.72
CA LYS A 151 9.03 -15.79 -8.10
C LYS A 151 8.58 -15.74 -9.55
N ALA A 152 8.12 -14.59 -10.04
CA ALA A 152 7.72 -14.43 -11.43
C ALA A 152 8.91 -14.69 -12.38
N ALA A 153 10.11 -14.19 -12.04
CA ALA A 153 11.34 -14.42 -12.80
C ALA A 153 11.75 -15.89 -12.77
N TYR A 154 11.73 -16.54 -11.61
CA TYR A 154 12.03 -17.97 -11.47
C TYR A 154 11.14 -18.83 -12.37
N TYR A 155 9.82 -18.65 -12.31
CA TYR A 155 8.91 -19.47 -13.13
C TYR A 155 9.04 -19.18 -14.63
N MET A 156 9.40 -17.95 -15.00
CA MET A 156 9.71 -17.61 -16.39
C MET A 156 10.96 -18.35 -16.89
N GLU A 157 12.03 -18.36 -16.10
CA GLU A 157 13.27 -19.09 -16.44
C GLU A 157 13.01 -20.60 -16.58
N GLU A 158 12.21 -21.19 -15.68
CA GLU A 158 11.86 -22.61 -15.76
C GLU A 158 10.98 -22.93 -16.99
N LEU A 159 10.06 -22.04 -17.37
CA LEU A 159 9.28 -22.18 -18.61
C LEU A 159 10.18 -22.17 -19.85
N GLU A 160 11.13 -21.23 -19.91
CA GLU A 160 12.08 -21.14 -21.03
C GLU A 160 12.90 -22.43 -21.16
N LYS A 161 13.39 -22.99 -20.04
CA LYS A 161 14.09 -24.27 -20.01
C LYS A 161 13.25 -25.46 -20.49
N GLN A 162 11.94 -25.46 -20.24
CA GLN A 162 11.05 -26.51 -20.75
C GLN A 162 10.81 -26.39 -22.25
N THR A 163 10.68 -25.16 -22.77
CA THR A 163 10.42 -24.93 -24.21
C THR A 163 11.64 -25.05 -25.10
N ALA A 164 12.85 -24.97 -24.53
CA ALA A 164 14.11 -25.11 -25.26
C ALA A 164 14.56 -26.58 -25.49
N LYS A 165 13.79 -27.57 -25.00
CA LYS A 165 14.02 -29.00 -25.20
C LYS A 165 13.16 -29.55 -26.32
#